data_AF-A0AAV1TTL3-F1
#
_entry.id   AF-A0AAV1TTL3-F1
#
_cell.length_a   1.000
_cell.length_b   1.000
_cell.length_c   1.000
_cell.angle_alpha   90.00
_cell.angle_beta   90.00
_cell.angle_gamma   90.00
#
_symmetry.space_group_name_H-M   'P 1'
#
loop_
_entity.id
_entity.type
_entity.pdbx_description
1 polymer ?
#
loop_
_entity_poly.entity_id
_entity_poly.type
_entity_poly.pdbx_seq_one_letter_code
_entity_poly.pdbx_strand_id
1 'polypeptide(L)'
;MQMVLEERDLWEVVSGEIKAEQCETQLDQATYKRKSRKAMAVICLAMEDSQLPLVRSASGACDAWSRLEDHFEKKSLANKLFLRRRFFTTMMEEGDDVLQHINKVKTLAEQLEAVGAPVCEDDLGDHTPRQPE
;
A
#
# COMPACT_ATOMS: atom_id res chain seq x y z
N MET A 1 2.86 7.96 -9.29
CA MET A 1 3.79 9.05 -8.95
C MET A 1 5.20 8.80 -9.48
N GLN A 2 5.71 7.56 -9.42
CA GLN A 2 7.04 7.18 -9.96
C GLN A 2 7.30 7.68 -11.38
N MET A 3 6.40 7.43 -12.34
CA MET A 3 6.57 7.89 -13.74
C MET A 3 6.82 9.40 -13.88
N VAL A 4 6.20 10.24 -13.04
CA VAL A 4 6.37 11.70 -13.09
C VAL A 4 7.75 12.13 -12.56
N LEU A 5 8.31 11.37 -11.62
CA LEU A 5 9.64 11.61 -11.07
C LEU A 5 10.74 11.11 -12.03
N GLU A 6 10.48 10.00 -12.73
CA GLU A 6 11.35 9.48 -13.79
C GLU A 6 11.42 10.44 -14.98
N GLU A 7 10.28 10.93 -15.48
CA GLU A 7 10.23 11.92 -16.58
C GLU A 7 11.03 13.21 -16.27
N ARG A 8 11.22 13.53 -14.98
CA ARG A 8 11.86 14.77 -14.53
C ARG A 8 13.32 14.60 -14.09
N ASP A 9 13.90 13.40 -14.28
CA ASP A 9 15.24 13.02 -13.82
C ASP A 9 15.43 13.21 -12.30
N LEU A 10 14.39 12.90 -11.53
CA LEU A 10 14.35 13.04 -10.08
C LEU A 10 14.33 11.70 -9.35
N TRP A 11 13.98 10.62 -10.04
CA TRP A 11 13.77 9.30 -9.44
C TRP A 11 15.01 8.80 -8.69
N GLU A 12 16.20 8.93 -9.27
CA GLU A 12 17.49 8.54 -8.68
C GLU A 12 17.76 9.13 -7.28
N VAL A 13 17.21 10.31 -6.97
CA VAL A 13 17.33 10.96 -5.65
C VAL A 13 16.25 10.47 -4.68
N VAL A 14 15.12 10.00 -5.20
CA VAL A 14 13.97 9.52 -4.44
C VAL A 14 14.13 8.04 -4.07
N SER A 15 14.58 7.22 -5.02
CA SER A 15 14.87 5.79 -4.82
C SER A 15 16.08 5.56 -3.91
N GLY A 16 16.90 6.58 -3.69
CA GLY A 16 18.12 6.50 -2.88
C GLY A 16 19.32 5.89 -3.62
N GLU A 17 19.22 5.74 -4.94
CA GLU A 17 20.34 5.34 -5.81
C GLU A 17 21.52 6.32 -5.72
N ILE A 18 21.22 7.62 -5.67
CA ILE A 18 22.19 8.67 -5.41
C ILE A 18 22.00 9.17 -3.99
N LYS A 19 23.05 9.05 -3.16
CA LYS A 19 23.08 9.58 -1.80
C LYS A 19 23.89 10.87 -1.71
N ALA A 20 23.54 11.71 -0.75
CA ALA A 20 24.32 12.91 -0.44
C ALA A 20 25.79 12.60 -0.13
N GLU A 21 26.08 11.43 0.44
CA GLU A 21 27.42 10.96 0.79
C GLU A 21 28.30 10.64 -0.43
N GLN A 22 27.69 10.32 -1.57
CA GLN A 22 28.40 9.98 -2.81
C GLN A 22 28.78 11.22 -3.63
N CYS A 23 28.37 12.41 -3.19
CA CYS A 23 28.68 13.67 -3.85
C CYS A 23 30.05 14.20 -3.39
N GLU A 24 31.10 13.91 -4.17
CA GLU A 24 32.48 14.29 -3.83
C GLU A 24 32.75 15.79 -3.99
N THR A 25 32.07 16.46 -4.93
CA THR A 25 32.26 17.89 -5.19
C THR A 25 31.14 18.76 -4.59
N GLN A 26 31.45 20.03 -4.31
CA GLN A 26 30.43 21.00 -3.89
C GLN A 26 29.34 21.21 -4.96
N LEU A 27 29.70 21.10 -6.25
CA LEU A 27 28.76 21.23 -7.36
C LEU A 27 27.76 20.08 -7.39
N ASP A 28 28.22 18.85 -7.15
CA ASP A 28 27.36 17.66 -7.06
C ASP A 28 26.42 17.74 -5.86
N GLN A 29 26.93 18.16 -4.70
CA GLN A 29 26.09 18.37 -3.51
C GLN A 29 25.01 19.43 -3.74
N ALA A 30 25.34 20.54 -4.41
CA ALA A 30 24.37 21.58 -4.75
C ALA A 30 23.31 21.07 -5.74
N THR A 31 23.72 20.29 -6.74
CA THR A 31 22.84 19.66 -7.73
C THR A 31 21.91 18.65 -7.07
N TYR A 32 22.45 17.76 -6.23
CA TYR A 32 21.68 16.80 -5.45
C TYR A 32 20.63 17.50 -4.57
N LYS A 33 21.04 18.52 -3.80
CA LYS A 33 20.11 19.30 -2.96
C LYS A 33 19.00 19.96 -3.79
N ARG A 34 19.32 20.46 -4.99
CA ARG A 34 18.32 21.03 -5.90
C ARG A 34 17.35 19.98 -6.41
N LYS A 35 17.85 18.82 -6.87
CA LYS A 35 17.02 17.69 -7.30
C LYS A 35 16.13 17.18 -6.17
N SER A 36 16.68 16.99 -4.97
CA SER A 36 15.94 16.56 -3.78
C SER A 36 14.81 17.53 -3.42
N ARG A 37 15.06 18.84 -3.40
CA ARG A 37 13.99 19.83 -3.19
C ARG A 37 12.91 19.81 -4.28
N LYS A 38 13.32 19.65 -5.54
CA LYS A 38 12.38 19.57 -6.67
C LYS A 38 11.52 18.32 -6.57
N ALA A 39 12.12 17.17 -6.23
CA ALA A 39 11.42 15.91 -6.02
C ALA A 39 10.42 16.01 -4.86
N MET A 40 10.84 16.59 -3.73
CA MET A 40 9.97 16.84 -2.58
C MET A 40 8.75 17.70 -2.96
N ALA A 41 8.94 18.75 -3.76
CA ALA A 41 7.83 19.57 -4.24
C ALA A 41 6.88 18.78 -5.15
N VAL A 42 7.40 17.95 -6.06
CA VAL A 42 6.55 17.09 -6.91
C VAL A 42 5.75 16.10 -6.06
N ILE A 43 6.38 15.47 -5.07
CA ILE A 43 5.71 14.56 -4.15
C ILE A 43 4.56 15.28 -3.44
N CYS A 44 4.83 16.41 -2.79
CA CYS A 44 3.80 17.18 -2.10
C CYS A 44 2.67 17.66 -3.03
N LEU A 45 2.98 18.12 -4.24
CA LEU A 45 1.97 18.60 -5.20
C LEU A 45 1.10 17.49 -5.78
N ALA A 46 1.60 16.25 -5.81
CA ALA A 46 0.86 15.10 -6.30
C ALA A 46 -0.01 14.43 -5.21
N MET A 47 0.06 14.92 -3.97
CA MET A 47 -0.68 14.39 -2.83
C MET A 47 -1.91 15.25 -2.52
N GLU A 48 -2.95 14.61 -2.00
CA GLU A 48 -4.06 15.32 -1.36
C GLU A 48 -3.61 15.94 -0.02
N ASP A 49 -4.24 17.06 0.36
CA ASP A 49 -3.96 17.77 1.61
C ASP A 49 -4.01 16.86 2.85
N SER A 50 -4.91 15.86 2.83
CA SER A 50 -5.07 14.88 3.90
C SER A 50 -3.83 13.99 4.12
N GLN A 51 -3.02 13.80 3.09
CA GLN A 51 -1.83 12.94 3.11
C GLN A 51 -0.54 13.73 3.39
N LEU A 52 -0.53 15.06 3.22
CA LEU A 52 0.64 15.91 3.46
C LEU A 52 1.30 15.74 4.84
N PRO A 53 0.57 15.48 5.95
CA PRO A 53 1.18 15.22 7.24
C PRO A 53 2.17 14.04 7.25
N LEU A 54 2.00 13.05 6.36
CA LEU A 54 2.87 11.87 6.25
C LEU A 54 4.30 12.25 5.81
N VAL A 55 4.41 13.21 4.90
CA VAL A 55 5.69 13.64 4.32
C VAL A 55 6.24 14.91 4.97
N ARG A 56 5.43 15.62 5.79
CA ARG A 56 5.82 16.90 6.42
C ARG A 56 7.04 16.80 7.33
N SER A 57 7.22 15.66 8.00
CA SER A 57 8.36 15.42 8.90
C SER A 57 9.53 14.70 8.22
N ALA A 58 9.47 14.53 6.90
CA ALA A 58 10.54 13.90 6.15
C ALA A 58 11.75 14.84 6.02
N SER A 59 12.93 14.27 6.17
CA SER A 59 14.22 14.95 6.07
C SER A 59 14.64 15.27 4.62
N GLY A 60 13.99 14.66 3.63
CA GLY A 60 14.22 14.87 2.20
C GLY A 60 13.28 14.02 1.34
N ALA A 61 13.44 14.09 0.02
CA ALA A 61 12.55 13.41 -0.91
C ALA A 61 12.61 11.87 -0.81
N CYS A 62 13.78 11.29 -0.55
CA CYS A 62 13.92 9.85 -0.33
C CYS A 62 13.18 9.38 0.95
N ASP A 63 13.39 10.07 2.08
CA ASP A 63 12.68 9.78 3.34
C ASP A 63 11.15 9.97 3.18
N ALA A 64 10.73 11.00 2.44
CA ALA A 64 9.31 11.22 2.13
C ALA A 64 8.72 10.05 1.34
N TRP A 65 9.44 9.56 0.32
CA TRP A 65 9.00 8.44 -0.50
C TRP A 65 8.95 7.13 0.28
N SER A 66 10.00 6.81 1.04
CA SER A 66 10.04 5.62 1.88
C SER A 66 8.89 5.61 2.89
N ARG A 67 8.55 6.76 3.51
CA ARG A 67 7.38 6.84 4.40
C ARG A 67 6.05 6.62 3.70
N LEU A 68 5.93 7.05 2.45
CA LEU A 68 4.73 6.79 1.65
C LEU A 68 4.60 5.30 1.37
N GLU A 69 5.67 4.66 0.87
CA GLU A 69 5.72 3.21 0.64
C GLU A 69 5.33 2.46 1.91
N ASP A 70 6.02 2.72 3.02
CA ASP A 70 5.75 2.13 4.32
C ASP A 70 4.29 2.25 4.75
N HIS A 71 3.69 3.44 4.61
CA HIS A 71 2.32 3.69 5.05
C HIS A 71 1.31 2.95 4.20
N PHE A 72 1.46 2.97 2.88
CA PHE A 72 0.55 2.30 1.96
C PHE A 72 0.73 0.77 2.00
N GLU A 73 1.95 0.28 2.18
CA GLU A 73 2.21 -1.15 2.42
C GLU A 73 1.61 -1.62 3.74
N LYS A 74 1.82 -0.89 4.85
CA LYS A 74 1.21 -1.22 6.15
C LYS A 74 -0.31 -1.22 6.06
N LYS A 75 -0.91 -0.24 5.38
CA LYS A 75 -2.36 -0.22 5.11
C LYS A 75 -2.81 -1.40 4.28
N SER A 76 -2.06 -1.76 3.23
CA SER A 76 -2.34 -2.93 2.40
C SER A 76 -2.30 -4.22 3.23
N LEU A 77 -1.28 -4.41 4.05
CA LEU A 77 -1.14 -5.57 4.93
C LEU A 77 -2.25 -5.63 5.98
N ALA A 78 -2.56 -4.50 6.63
CA ALA A 78 -3.65 -4.42 7.59
C ALA A 78 -5.00 -4.74 6.94
N ASN A 79 -5.24 -4.26 5.71
CA ASN A 79 -6.44 -4.56 4.95
C ASN A 79 -6.52 -6.06 4.59
N LYS A 80 -5.41 -6.67 4.13
CA LYS A 80 -5.33 -8.11 3.87
C LYS A 80 -5.66 -8.94 5.12
N LEU A 81 -5.07 -8.59 6.27
CA LEU A 81 -5.31 -9.27 7.54
C LEU A 81 -6.76 -9.09 8.02
N PHE A 82 -7.31 -7.89 7.89
CA PHE A 82 -8.70 -7.61 8.22
C PHE A 82 -9.67 -8.44 7.38
N LEU A 83 -9.46 -8.47 6.06
CA LEU A 83 -10.28 -9.26 5.14
C LEU A 83 -10.17 -10.75 5.41
N ARG A 84 -8.95 -11.28 5.64
CA ARG A 84 -8.76 -12.69 6.00
C ARG A 84 -9.46 -13.03 7.31
N ARG A 85 -9.28 -12.23 8.35
CA ARG A 85 -9.95 -12.45 9.62
C ARG A 85 -11.46 -12.48 9.42
N ARG A 86 -12.01 -11.50 8.70
CA ARG A 86 -13.44 -11.42 8.44
C ARG A 86 -13.94 -12.62 7.64
N PHE A 87 -13.19 -13.08 6.63
CA PHE A 87 -13.48 -14.29 5.87
C PHE A 87 -13.61 -15.48 6.82
N PHE A 88 -12.55 -15.86 7.53
CA PHE A 88 -12.53 -17.03 8.42
C PHE A 88 -13.47 -16.95 9.62
N THR A 89 -13.82 -15.76 10.11
CA THR A 89 -14.78 -15.61 11.21
C THR A 89 -16.24 -15.52 10.75
N THR A 90 -16.49 -15.43 9.44
CA THR A 90 -17.86 -15.37 8.91
C THR A 90 -18.45 -16.78 8.98
N MET A 91 -19.23 -17.02 10.04
CA MET A 91 -20.00 -18.23 10.25
C MET A 91 -21.48 -17.96 9.93
N MET A 92 -22.19 -19.00 9.52
CA MET A 92 -23.64 -18.94 9.33
C MET A 92 -24.33 -19.20 10.68
N GLU A 93 -25.20 -18.30 11.13
CA GLU A 93 -25.95 -18.47 12.38
C GLU A 93 -27.30 -19.19 12.15
N GLU A 94 -27.88 -19.75 13.21
CA GLU A 94 -29.22 -20.35 13.12
C GLU A 94 -30.26 -19.31 12.72
N GLY A 95 -30.91 -19.53 11.58
CA GLY A 95 -31.90 -18.61 11.01
C GLY A 95 -31.35 -17.63 9.97
N ASP A 96 -30.04 -17.64 9.70
CA ASP A 96 -29.47 -16.88 8.57
C ASP A 96 -29.96 -17.44 7.23
N ASP A 97 -30.14 -16.54 6.26
CA ASP A 97 -30.41 -16.92 4.88
C ASP A 97 -29.14 -17.45 4.21
N VAL A 98 -29.21 -18.69 3.71
CA VAL A 98 -28.09 -19.39 3.07
C VAL A 98 -27.53 -18.60 1.89
N LEU A 99 -28.39 -18.01 1.06
CA LEU A 99 -27.97 -17.25 -0.13
C LEU A 99 -27.26 -15.96 0.27
N GLN A 100 -27.74 -15.25 1.30
CA GLN A 100 -27.06 -14.08 1.85
C GLN A 100 -25.70 -14.45 2.44
N HIS A 101 -25.59 -15.57 3.15
CA HIS A 101 -24.31 -16.04 3.69
C HIS A 101 -23.31 -16.34 2.57
N ILE A 102 -23.72 -17.12 1.56
CA ILE A 102 -22.88 -17.44 0.39
C ILE A 102 -22.40 -16.16 -0.31
N ASN A 103 -23.30 -15.19 -0.52
CA ASN A 103 -22.93 -13.92 -1.14
C ASN A 103 -21.92 -13.13 -0.30
N LYS A 104 -22.06 -13.11 1.04
CA LYS A 104 -21.09 -12.46 1.95
C LYS A 104 -19.70 -13.09 1.83
N VAL A 105 -19.62 -14.42 1.89
CA VAL A 105 -18.35 -15.16 1.76
C VAL A 105 -17.71 -14.93 0.39
N LYS A 106 -18.52 -14.99 -0.68
CA LYS A 106 -18.05 -14.73 -2.05
C LYS A 106 -17.51 -13.31 -2.22
N THR A 107 -18.21 -12.30 -1.70
CA THR A 107 -17.73 -10.91 -1.74
C THR A 107 -16.41 -10.76 -0.99
N LEU A 108 -16.24 -11.43 0.15
CA LEU A 108 -14.97 -11.40 0.90
C LEU A 108 -13.82 -12.08 0.13
N ALA A 109 -14.09 -13.19 -0.57
CA ALA A 109 -13.13 -13.85 -1.45
C ALA A 109 -12.73 -12.95 -2.62
N GLU A 110 -13.69 -12.30 -3.29
CA GLU A 110 -13.44 -11.32 -4.36
C GLU A 110 -12.62 -10.12 -3.87
N GLN A 111 -12.89 -9.63 -2.66
CA GLN A 111 -12.10 -8.55 -2.05
C GLN A 111 -10.67 -8.99 -1.72
N LEU A 112 -10.48 -10.24 -1.28
CA LEU A 112 -9.18 -10.85 -1.01
C LEU A 112 -8.37 -11.03 -2.31
N GLU A 113 -9.03 -11.44 -3.40
CA GLU A 113 -8.45 -11.50 -4.75
C GLU A 113 -7.96 -10.11 -5.19
N ALA A 114 -8.82 -9.09 -5.06
CA ALA A 114 -8.52 -7.72 -5.49
C ALA A 114 -7.33 -7.09 -4.76
N VAL A 115 -7.04 -7.51 -3.51
CA VAL A 115 -5.86 -7.06 -2.76
C VAL A 115 -4.64 -7.97 -2.95
N GLY A 116 -4.72 -8.98 -3.83
CA GLY A 116 -3.63 -9.92 -4.11
C GLY A 116 -3.34 -10.84 -2.93
N ALA A 117 -4.38 -11.34 -2.28
CA ALA A 117 -4.32 -12.36 -1.23
C ALA A 117 -5.41 -13.42 -1.48
N PRO A 118 -5.35 -14.14 -2.62
CA PRO A 118 -6.39 -15.08 -3.04
C PRO A 118 -6.66 -16.15 -1.97
N VAL A 119 -7.91 -16.60 -1.94
CA VAL A 119 -8.40 -17.67 -1.06
C VAL A 119 -8.28 -19.00 -1.81
N CYS A 120 -7.76 -20.06 -1.19
CA CYS A 120 -7.68 -21.37 -1.83
C CYS A 120 -9.04 -22.09 -1.78
N GLU A 121 -9.24 -23.07 -2.66
CA GLU A 121 -10.47 -23.88 -2.66
C GLU A 121 -10.71 -24.61 -1.33
N ASP A 122 -9.64 -25.02 -0.63
CA ASP A 122 -9.72 -25.60 0.71
C ASP A 122 -10.25 -24.62 1.78
N ASP A 123 -9.94 -23.32 1.66
CA ASP A 123 -10.43 -22.29 2.59
C ASP A 123 -11.92 -22.00 2.38
N LEU A 124 -12.47 -22.26 1.19
CA LEU A 124 -13.91 -22.11 0.90
C LEU A 124 -14.75 -23.22 1.54
N GLY A 125 -14.17 -24.41 1.75
CA GLY A 125 -14.84 -25.54 2.37
C GLY A 125 -15.24 -25.31 3.84
N ASP A 126 -14.47 -24.51 4.58
CA ASP A 126 -14.70 -24.20 6.00
C ASP A 126 -15.99 -23.38 6.24
N HIS A 127 -16.48 -22.69 5.20
CA HIS A 127 -17.69 -21.87 5.25
C HIS A 127 -18.97 -22.60 4.81
N THR A 128 -18.87 -23.88 4.42
CA THR A 128 -20.06 -24.65 4.04
C THR A 128 -20.69 -25.31 5.26
N PRO A 129 -22.02 -25.17 5.49
CA PRO A 129 -22.67 -25.89 6.58
C PRO A 129 -22.50 -27.39 6.35
N ARG A 130 -21.84 -28.08 7.31
CA ARG A 130 -21.76 -29.55 7.32
C ARG A 130 -23.18 -30.09 7.26
N GLN A 131 -23.52 -30.75 6.15
CA GLN A 131 -24.78 -31.47 6.08
C GLN A 131 -24.74 -32.59 7.13
N PRO A 132 -25.75 -32.70 8.03
CA PRO A 132 -25.83 -33.82 8.94
C PRO A 132 -26.12 -35.10 8.13
N GLU A 133 -25.35 -36.15 8.41
CA GLU A 133 -25.55 -37.53 7.91
C GLU A 133 -26.85 -38.16 8.43
#